data_AF-A0A929SZL8-F1
#
_entry.id   AF-A0A929SZL8-F1
#
_cell.length_a   1.000
_cell.length_b   1.000
_cell.length_c   1.000
_cell.angle_alpha   90.00
_cell.angle_beta   90.00
_cell.angle_gamma   90.00
#
_symmetry.space_group_name_H-M   'P 1'
#
loop_
_entity.id
_entity.type
_entity.pdbx_description
1 polymer ?
#
loop_
_entity_poly.entity_id
_entity_poly.type
_entity_poly.pdbx_seq_one_letter_code
_entity_poly.pdbx_strand_id
1 'polypeptide(L)'
;MFLPYCLNFCILKKKKESRVFMKKSKRSNNKSKEEEMTLVDCYYIPSVIAEQFQLLREHCALEVEKELALLFSKVVREYREEVGQVVVSYDDNGNKTCEIPLSPIEVSKLEKEISAERLNKYILSKID
;
A
#
# COMPACT_ATOMS: atom_id res chain seq x y z
N MET A 1 23.54 -0.68 -7.02
CA MET A 1 23.09 -1.97 -7.58
C MET A 1 21.58 -1.85 -7.80
N PHE A 2 21.16 -1.64 -9.05
CA PHE A 2 19.75 -1.56 -9.43
C PHE A 2 19.23 -2.96 -9.69
N LEU A 3 18.16 -3.36 -9.01
CA LEU A 3 17.45 -4.61 -9.28
C LEU A 3 16.06 -4.33 -9.86
N PRO A 4 15.66 -4.99 -10.96
CA PRO A 4 14.38 -4.77 -11.60
C PRO A 4 13.38 -5.83 -11.12
N TYR A 5 12.44 -5.48 -10.25
CA TYR A 5 11.35 -6.39 -9.90
C TYR A 5 10.00 -5.67 -9.93
N CYS A 6 9.36 -5.73 -11.09
CA CYS A 6 7.92 -5.55 -11.20
C CYS A 6 7.21 -6.71 -10.48
N LEU A 7 7.05 -6.60 -9.16
CA LEU A 7 6.26 -7.53 -8.36
C LEU A 7 4.77 -7.31 -8.67
N ASN A 8 4.16 -8.27 -9.36
CA ASN A 8 2.71 -8.37 -9.46
C ASN A 8 2.16 -8.78 -8.09
N PHE A 9 1.75 -7.80 -7.28
CA PHE A 9 1.07 -8.01 -6.00
C PHE A 9 -0.29 -8.69 -6.22
N CYS A 10 -0.37 -10.00 -6.00
CA CYS A 10 -1.65 -10.70 -5.87
C CYS A 10 -2.20 -10.49 -4.45
N ILE A 11 -2.95 -9.41 -4.26
CA ILE A 11 -3.66 -9.18 -2.99
C ILE A 11 -4.97 -9.95 -3.03
N LEU A 12 -5.03 -11.01 -2.22
CA LEU A 12 -6.26 -11.77 -2.02
C LEU A 12 -7.20 -10.97 -1.11
N LYS A 13 -8.05 -10.10 -1.68
CA LYS A 13 -9.22 -9.59 -0.94
C LYS A 13 -10.24 -10.73 -0.83
N LYS A 14 -10.43 -11.28 0.38
CA LYS A 14 -11.62 -12.11 0.66
C LYS A 14 -12.86 -11.20 0.60
N LYS A 15 -13.54 -11.21 -0.55
CA LYS A 15 -14.85 -10.58 -0.72
C LYS A 15 -15.94 -11.64 -0.54
N LYS A 16 -16.82 -11.43 0.45
CA LYS A 16 -18.09 -12.15 0.61
C LYS A 16 -18.92 -12.04 -0.68
N GLU A 17 -19.32 -13.19 -1.23
CA GLU A 17 -20.53 -13.55 -2.02
C GLU A 17 -21.35 -12.41 -2.67
N SER A 18 -21.83 -12.42 -3.92
CA SER A 18 -22.06 -13.43 -4.97
C SER A 18 -22.40 -12.71 -6.28
N ARG A 19 -21.89 -13.16 -7.43
CA ARG A 19 -22.68 -13.39 -8.68
C ARG A 19 -21.79 -13.90 -9.83
N VAL A 20 -22.33 -14.90 -10.50
CA VAL A 20 -21.72 -15.83 -11.45
C VAL A 20 -21.35 -15.16 -12.77
N PHE A 21 -20.16 -15.43 -13.28
CA PHE A 21 -19.88 -15.41 -14.72
C PHE A 21 -18.87 -16.51 -15.06
N MET A 22 -19.35 -17.65 -15.58
CA MET A 22 -18.51 -18.74 -16.07
C MET A 22 -17.74 -18.30 -17.31
N LYS A 23 -16.41 -18.46 -17.32
CA LYS A 23 -15.64 -18.73 -18.54
C LYS A 23 -14.54 -19.79 -18.28
N LYS A 24 -14.78 -20.94 -18.92
CA LYS A 24 -13.93 -22.09 -19.31
C LYS A 24 -12.58 -22.34 -18.63
N SER A 25 -12.46 -23.59 -18.19
CA SER A 25 -11.36 -24.33 -17.58
C SER A 25 -10.02 -24.31 -18.33
N LYS A 26 -8.95 -24.00 -17.59
CA LYS A 26 -7.62 -24.61 -17.75
C LYS A 26 -7.27 -25.34 -16.45
N ARG A 27 -7.19 -26.67 -16.51
CA ARG A 27 -6.63 -27.51 -15.44
C ARG A 27 -5.14 -27.17 -15.32
N SER A 28 -4.76 -26.36 -14.35
CA SER A 28 -3.39 -26.32 -13.85
C SER A 28 -3.33 -27.17 -12.59
N ASN A 29 -2.58 -28.26 -12.69
CA ASN A 29 -2.19 -29.09 -11.56
C ASN A 29 -1.17 -28.31 -10.71
N ASN A 30 -1.63 -27.31 -9.94
CA ASN A 30 -0.77 -26.64 -8.98
C ASN A 30 -0.93 -27.37 -7.65
N LYS A 31 0.11 -28.14 -7.29
CA LYS A 31 0.39 -28.47 -5.89
C LYS A 31 0.33 -27.14 -5.14
N SER A 32 -0.68 -26.97 -4.31
CA SER A 32 -0.77 -25.87 -3.36
C SER A 32 0.43 -26.02 -2.42
N LYS A 33 1.53 -25.33 -2.71
CA LYS A 33 2.43 -24.90 -1.65
C LYS A 33 1.53 -24.06 -0.76
N GLU A 34 1.23 -24.56 0.44
CA GLU A 34 0.83 -23.68 1.53
C GLU A 34 2.02 -22.74 1.74
N GLU A 35 1.99 -21.61 1.04
CA GLU A 35 2.91 -20.52 1.30
C GLU A 35 2.55 -20.00 2.69
N GLU A 36 3.55 -19.95 3.57
CA GLU A 36 3.40 -19.38 4.89
C GLU A 36 2.97 -17.91 4.73
N MET A 37 1.88 -17.53 5.39
CA MET A 37 1.32 -16.18 5.32
C MET A 37 1.48 -15.52 6.68
N THR A 38 2.09 -14.34 6.70
CA THR A 38 2.19 -13.48 7.87
C THR A 38 1.12 -12.39 7.79
N LEU A 39 0.40 -12.18 8.90
CA LEU A 39 -0.48 -11.02 9.02
C LEU A 39 0.38 -9.78 9.31
N VAL A 40 0.47 -8.88 8.33
CA VAL A 40 1.12 -7.58 8.50
C VAL A 40 0.03 -6.53 8.47
N ASP A 41 -0.20 -5.89 9.62
CA ASP A 41 -1.33 -4.97 9.78
C ASP A 41 -2.67 -5.72 9.54
N CYS A 42 -3.53 -5.26 8.63
CA CYS A 42 -4.76 -5.94 8.23
C CYS A 42 -4.60 -6.81 6.96
N TYR A 43 -3.37 -7.04 6.46
CA TYR A 43 -3.12 -7.75 5.21
C TYR A 43 -2.35 -9.06 5.42
N TYR A 44 -2.81 -10.13 4.78
CA TYR A 44 -2.06 -11.39 4.70
C TYR A 44 -1.01 -11.27 3.59
N ILE A 45 0.25 -11.37 3.97
CA ILE A 45 1.41 -11.23 3.09
C ILE A 45 2.25 -12.49 3.19
N PRO A 46 2.74 -13.07 2.07
CA PRO A 46 3.63 -14.22 2.14
C PRO A 46 4.84 -13.94 3.03
N SER A 47 5.15 -14.83 3.98
CA SER A 47 6.19 -14.63 4.99
C SER A 47 7.54 -14.27 4.39
N VAL A 48 7.84 -14.83 3.21
CA VAL A 48 9.07 -14.60 2.44
C VAL A 48 9.29 -13.12 2.11
N ILE A 49 8.21 -12.35 1.93
CA ILE A 49 8.27 -10.92 1.58
C ILE A 49 7.73 -10.01 2.69
N ALA A 50 7.23 -10.57 3.80
CA ALA A 50 6.59 -9.79 4.85
C ALA A 50 7.56 -8.78 5.49
N GLU A 51 8.80 -9.20 5.74
CA GLU A 51 9.85 -8.31 6.27
C GLU A 51 10.21 -7.20 5.27
N GLN A 52 10.43 -7.55 4.00
CA GLN A 52 10.72 -6.58 2.95
C GLN A 52 9.58 -5.57 2.78
N PHE A 53 8.33 -6.05 2.84
CA PHE A 53 7.16 -5.19 2.78
C PHE A 53 7.10 -4.23 3.97
N GLN A 54 7.39 -4.69 5.19
CA GLN A 54 7.41 -3.81 6.37
C GLN A 54 8.45 -2.70 6.23
N LEU A 55 9.67 -3.04 5.78
CA LEU A 55 10.73 -2.05 5.53
C LEU A 55 10.31 -1.06 4.43
N LEU A 56 9.75 -1.55 3.33
CA LEU A 56 9.29 -0.70 2.24
C LEU A 56 8.15 0.22 2.67
N ARG A 57 7.22 -0.28 3.47
CA ARG A 57 6.10 0.50 4.02
C ARG A 57 6.62 1.61 4.92
N GLU A 58 7.56 1.33 5.80
CA GLU A 58 8.15 2.33 6.68
C GLU A 58 8.90 3.41 5.89
N HIS A 59 9.67 3.01 4.87
CA HIS A 59 10.33 3.96 3.98
C HIS A 59 9.32 4.85 3.24
N CYS A 60 8.29 4.26 2.65
CA CYS A 60 7.24 5.03 1.96
C CYS A 60 6.51 5.97 2.91
N ALA A 61 6.23 5.55 4.15
CA ALA A 61 5.60 6.39 5.16
C ALA A 61 6.45 7.62 5.47
N LEU A 62 7.76 7.44 5.69
CA LEU A 62 8.67 8.55 5.99
C LEU A 62 8.80 9.53 4.83
N GLU A 63 8.90 9.05 3.59
CA GLU A 63 8.99 9.93 2.43
C GLU A 63 7.68 10.71 2.20
N VAL A 64 6.53 10.04 2.35
CA VAL A 64 5.22 10.72 2.26
C VAL A 64 5.06 11.76 3.36
N GLU A 65 5.46 11.46 4.59
CA GLU A 65 5.40 12.43 5.69
C GLU A 65 6.29 13.65 5.44
N LYS A 66 7.50 13.46 4.95
CA LYS A 66 8.40 14.56 4.62
C LYS A 66 7.77 15.48 3.58
N GLU A 67 7.27 14.92 2.48
CA GLU A 67 6.64 15.70 1.42
C GLU A 67 5.36 16.40 1.89
N LEU A 68 4.51 15.71 2.68
CA LEU A 68 3.31 16.32 3.26
C LEU A 68 3.66 17.41 4.28
N ALA A 69 4.72 17.26 5.07
CA ALA A 69 5.16 18.25 6.05
C ALA A 69 5.72 19.53 5.40
N LEU A 70 6.10 19.49 4.12
CA LEU A 70 6.44 20.68 3.35
C LEU A 70 5.20 21.48 2.92
N LEU A 71 4.05 20.80 2.79
CA LEU A 71 2.79 21.40 2.30
C LEU A 71 1.81 21.75 3.42
N PHE A 72 1.83 20.99 4.53
CA PHE A 72 0.85 21.09 5.61
C PHE A 72 1.53 21.19 6.98
N SER A 73 0.96 22.02 7.85
CA SER A 73 1.48 22.27 9.19
C SER A 73 1.40 21.05 10.12
N LYS A 74 0.50 20.10 9.85
CA LYS A 74 0.29 18.92 10.68
C LYS A 74 0.11 17.67 9.83
N VAL A 75 0.99 16.69 10.06
CA VAL A 75 0.93 15.36 9.44
C VAL A 75 0.97 14.32 10.55
N VAL A 76 0.09 13.33 10.49
CA VAL A 76 -0.08 12.30 11.54
C VAL A 76 -0.25 10.92 10.89
N ARG A 77 0.41 9.91 11.46
CA ARG A 77 0.10 8.51 11.16
C ARG A 77 -1.06 8.05 12.03
N GLU A 78 -2.11 7.56 11.40
CA GLU A 78 -3.24 6.94 12.08
C GLU A 78 -3.32 5.47 11.71
N TYR A 79 -3.92 4.68 12.60
CA TYR A 79 -4.23 3.29 12.34
C TYR A 79 -5.75 3.12 12.23
N ARG A 80 -6.23 2.44 11.20
CA ARG A 80 -7.66 2.10 11.05
C ARG A 80 -7.80 0.61 10.77
N GLU A 81 -8.69 -0.05 11.50
CA GLU A 81 -8.88 -1.52 11.38
C GLU A 81 -9.23 -2.00 9.97
N GLU A 82 -9.92 -1.16 9.17
CA GLU A 82 -10.41 -1.54 7.84
C GLU A 82 -9.36 -1.42 6.72
N VAL A 83 -8.40 -0.50 6.87
CA VAL A 83 -7.42 -0.16 5.82
C VAL A 83 -5.97 -0.29 6.27
N GLY A 84 -5.74 -0.36 7.57
CA GLY A 84 -4.45 -0.39 8.23
C GLY A 84 -3.90 1.00 8.52
N GLN A 85 -2.59 1.12 8.48
CA GLN A 85 -1.86 2.36 8.69
C GLN A 85 -2.12 3.35 7.54
N VAL A 86 -2.41 4.60 7.90
CA VAL A 86 -2.65 5.71 6.97
C VAL A 86 -1.85 6.94 7.40
N VAL A 87 -1.36 7.72 6.44
CA VAL A 87 -0.77 9.04 6.69
C VAL A 87 -1.82 10.10 6.35
N VAL A 88 -2.14 10.96 7.30
CA VAL A 88 -3.15 12.00 7.15
C VAL A 88 -2.50 13.36 7.38
N SER A 89 -2.74 14.30 6.48
CA SER A 89 -2.39 15.71 6.67
C SER A 89 -3.61 16.55 7.02
N TYR A 90 -3.36 17.60 7.79
CA TYR A 90 -4.38 18.55 8.26
C TYR A 90 -3.98 19.98 7.87
N ASP A 91 -4.96 20.81 7.50
CA ASP A 91 -4.76 22.25 7.33
C ASP A 91 -4.62 22.96 8.68
N ASP A 92 -4.36 24.27 8.65
CA ASP A 92 -4.25 25.11 9.84
C ASP A 92 -5.57 25.21 10.63
N ASN A 93 -6.70 24.88 10.00
CA ASN A 93 -8.02 24.83 10.64
C ASN A 93 -8.31 23.47 11.28
N GLY A 94 -7.41 22.49 11.14
CA GLY A 94 -7.58 21.12 11.63
C GLY A 94 -8.49 20.24 10.77
N ASN A 95 -8.82 20.66 9.54
CA ASN A 95 -9.53 19.85 8.56
C ASN A 95 -8.56 18.91 7.85
N LYS A 96 -9.01 17.69 7.56
CA LYS A 96 -8.23 16.71 6.79
C LYS A 96 -8.09 17.20 5.35
N THR A 97 -6.85 17.30 4.86
CA THR A 97 -6.55 17.75 3.49
C THR A 97 -6.13 16.62 2.57
N CYS A 98 -5.39 15.64 3.09
CA CYS A 98 -4.95 14.49 2.32
C CYS A 98 -4.89 13.25 3.22
N GLU A 99 -5.22 12.11 2.64
CA GLU A 99 -5.15 10.81 3.29
C GLU A 99 -4.53 9.79 2.33
N ILE A 100 -3.42 9.18 2.75
CA ILE A 100 -2.68 8.20 1.97
C ILE A 100 -2.63 6.89 2.76
N PRO A 101 -3.38 5.85 2.36
CA PRO A 101 -3.35 4.56 3.03
C PRO A 101 -2.07 3.80 2.67
N LEU A 102 -1.34 3.28 3.65
CA LEU A 102 -0.13 2.47 3.46
C LEU A 102 -0.45 0.99 3.19
N SER A 103 -1.46 0.77 2.34
CA SER A 103 -1.85 -0.56 1.88
C SER A 103 -0.79 -1.13 0.91
N PRO A 104 -0.70 -2.46 0.73
CA PRO A 104 0.30 -3.04 -0.16
C PRO A 104 0.24 -2.54 -1.62
N ILE A 105 -0.96 -2.25 -2.13
CA ILE A 105 -1.14 -1.65 -3.47
C ILE A 105 -0.52 -0.26 -3.50
N GLU A 106 -0.84 0.53 -2.49
CA GLU A 106 -0.46 1.93 -2.46
C GLU A 106 1.04 2.06 -2.19
N VAL A 107 1.60 1.27 -1.29
CA VAL A 107 3.05 1.19 -1.04
C VAL A 107 3.81 0.83 -2.33
N SER A 108 3.32 -0.11 -3.13
CA SER A 108 3.95 -0.43 -4.42
C SER A 108 3.87 0.71 -5.45
N LYS A 109 2.85 1.56 -5.38
CA LYS A 109 2.79 2.78 -6.20
C LYS A 109 3.73 3.86 -5.65
N LEU A 110 3.69 4.09 -4.35
CA LEU A 110 4.54 5.07 -3.67
C LEU A 110 6.02 4.78 -3.92
N GLU A 111 6.45 3.52 -3.81
CA GLU A 111 7.81 3.11 -4.15
C GLU A 111 8.20 3.54 -5.58
N LYS A 112 7.31 3.32 -6.55
CA LYS A 112 7.57 3.68 -7.96
C LYS A 112 7.66 5.18 -8.14
N GLU A 113 6.78 5.94 -7.50
CA GLU A 113 6.80 7.41 -7.57
C GLU A 113 8.00 8.00 -6.82
N ILE A 114 8.43 7.41 -5.70
CA ILE A 114 9.67 7.76 -4.98
C ILE A 114 10.87 7.49 -5.87
N SER A 115 10.96 6.29 -6.44
CA SER A 115 12.05 5.88 -7.34
C SER A 115 12.11 6.72 -8.62
N ALA A 116 10.98 7.28 -9.04
CA ALA A 116 10.87 8.18 -10.19
C ALA A 116 11.00 9.67 -9.83
N GLU A 117 11.27 10.00 -8.56
CA GLU A 117 11.34 11.38 -8.03
C GLU A 117 10.07 12.21 -8.32
N ARG A 118 8.92 11.54 -8.38
CA ARG A 118 7.60 12.12 -8.72
C ARG A 118 6.60 12.06 -7.56
N LEU A 119 7.07 11.69 -6.36
CA LEU A 119 6.23 11.58 -5.16
C LEU A 119 5.44 12.87 -4.90
N ASN A 120 6.06 14.04 -5.03
CA ASN A 120 5.39 15.32 -4.85
C ASN A 120 4.17 15.47 -5.78
N LYS A 121 4.35 15.16 -7.07
CA LYS A 121 3.25 15.21 -8.06
C LYS A 121 2.14 14.22 -7.72
N TYR A 122 2.50 13.04 -7.22
CA TYR A 122 1.52 12.06 -6.75
C TYR A 122 0.70 12.59 -5.57
N ILE A 123 1.38 13.16 -4.57
CA ILE A 123 0.74 13.75 -3.38
C ILE A 123 -0.18 14.91 -3.78
N LEU A 124 0.30 15.82 -4.64
CA LEU A 124 -0.52 16.93 -5.15
C LEU A 124 -1.78 16.43 -5.90
N SER A 125 -1.73 15.26 -6.54
CA SER A 125 -2.91 14.66 -7.19
C SER A 125 -3.93 14.06 -6.22
N LYS A 126 -3.57 13.93 -4.93
CA LYS A 126 -4.39 13.35 -3.86
C LYS A 126 -4.95 14.39 -2.89
N ILE A 127 -4.49 15.62 -2.99
CA ILE A 127 -5.02 16.76 -2.25
C ILE A 127 -6.27 17.23 -3.01
N ASP A 128 -7.41 17.29 -2.32
CA ASP A 128 -8.67 17.86 -2.83
C ASP A 128 -8.69 19.40 -2.72
#